data_AF-A0A396ZCL4-F1
#
_entry.id   AF-A0A396ZCL4-F1
#
_cell.length_a   1.000
_cell.length_b   1.000
_cell.length_c   1.000
_cell.angle_alpha   90.00
_cell.angle_beta   90.00
_cell.angle_gamma   90.00
#
_symmetry.space_group_name_H-M   'P 1'
#
loop_
_entity.id
_entity.type
_entity.pdbx_description
1 polymer ?
#
loop_
_entity_poly.entity_id
_entity_poly.type
_entity_poly.pdbx_seq_one_letter_code
_entity_poly.pdbx_strand_id
1 'polypeptide(L)'
;MKIIGSENKVNYGVFDGPVEFNYKEFQLLDFFGKEISGLKKRFAFKRFNYIGIITEEFLIGFAAVSLGYVYNVFAYLYHYKDGILYEFDTKGLDLGSSLLFPANPDEYKIQFKKGASFLSIEKSHSKGKLLVDAFLGKKLRFKFSADYGLKTHSPLRVLNPSEPTHWTFTEKCSPLIPSSLELSFQDRPLVFDPKKVTVLYDWSGGYLRRETNWYWAAFSSILPDKTTIGANFAALVNESFFSENAYWINHERQRVPRLIFDFSQKDPYKPWKIYDEEGLVELDFVPEGERKDKMNLIFSKLYFRQFVGKFSGRFRTAKGKEVTFKDVYGFTEFHRSLW
;
A
#
# COMPACT_ATOMS: atom_id res chain seq x y z
N MET A 1 0.88 -22.06 -7.29
CA MET A 1 2.25 -22.00 -7.83
C MET A 1 3.18 -21.54 -6.71
N LYS A 2 4.32 -22.21 -6.50
CA LYS A 2 5.35 -21.77 -5.55
C LYS A 2 6.03 -20.49 -6.03
N ILE A 3 6.32 -19.56 -5.12
CA ILE A 3 7.11 -18.37 -5.46
C ILE A 3 8.62 -18.68 -5.54
N ILE A 4 9.10 -19.65 -4.76
CA ILE A 4 10.47 -20.17 -4.83
C ILE A 4 10.42 -21.54 -5.51
N GLY A 5 11.07 -21.65 -6.67
CA GLY A 5 11.21 -22.87 -7.44
C GLY A 5 12.46 -23.67 -7.05
N SER A 6 12.85 -24.61 -7.93
CA SER A 6 14.08 -25.39 -7.77
C SER A 6 15.33 -24.51 -7.88
N GLU A 7 16.43 -24.98 -7.31
CA GLU A 7 17.75 -24.30 -7.40
C GLU A 7 17.71 -22.83 -6.95
N ASN A 8 16.86 -22.52 -5.96
CA ASN A 8 16.69 -21.17 -5.42
C ASN A 8 16.17 -20.13 -6.43
N LYS A 9 15.60 -20.56 -7.57
CA LYS A 9 15.03 -19.65 -8.58
C LYS A 9 13.73 -19.06 -8.06
N VAL A 10 13.57 -17.75 -8.16
CA VAL A 10 12.30 -17.07 -7.86
C VAL A 10 11.46 -17.07 -9.14
N ASN A 11 10.21 -17.51 -9.03
CA ASN A 11 9.28 -17.55 -10.15
C ASN A 11 8.66 -16.16 -10.38
N TYR A 12 9.43 -15.20 -10.88
CA TYR A 12 8.97 -13.83 -11.12
C TYR A 12 7.77 -13.79 -12.09
N GLY A 13 6.85 -12.85 -11.87
CA GLY A 13 5.66 -12.75 -12.69
C GLY A 13 4.57 -11.86 -12.13
N VAL A 14 3.47 -11.82 -12.88
CA VAL A 14 2.19 -11.25 -12.45
C VAL A 14 1.21 -12.39 -12.26
N PHE A 15 0.45 -12.36 -11.15
CA PHE A 15 -0.41 -13.48 -10.76
C PHE A 15 -1.86 -13.01 -10.61
N ASP A 16 -2.79 -13.67 -11.28
CA ASP A 16 -4.24 -13.46 -11.07
C ASP A 16 -4.84 -14.48 -10.08
N GLY A 17 -4.07 -15.50 -9.71
CA GLY A 17 -4.48 -16.59 -8.82
C GLY A 17 -3.69 -16.65 -7.51
N PRO A 18 -4.04 -17.57 -6.60
CA PRO A 18 -3.33 -17.77 -5.34
C PRO A 18 -1.88 -18.21 -5.56
N VAL A 19 -1.02 -17.88 -4.60
CA VAL A 19 0.40 -18.22 -4.61
C VAL A 19 0.78 -19.01 -3.37
N GLU A 20 1.56 -20.06 -3.55
CA GLU A 20 2.20 -20.73 -2.43
C GLU A 20 3.41 -19.87 -2.03
N PHE A 21 3.24 -19.08 -0.97
CA PHE A 21 4.23 -18.12 -0.49
C PHE A 21 5.33 -18.81 0.34
N ASN A 22 6.04 -19.77 -0.27
CA ASN A 22 7.11 -20.57 0.33
C ASN A 22 8.43 -19.79 0.56
N TYR A 23 8.35 -18.54 1.01
CA TYR A 23 9.48 -17.62 1.15
C TYR A 23 10.63 -18.16 2.03
N LYS A 24 10.34 -19.05 2.97
CA LYS A 24 11.36 -19.67 3.85
C LYS A 24 12.33 -20.58 3.11
N GLU A 25 11.91 -21.12 1.95
CA GLU A 25 12.75 -21.97 1.09
C GLU A 25 13.82 -21.16 0.33
N PHE A 26 13.65 -19.83 0.22
CA PHE A 26 14.61 -18.97 -0.47
C PHE A 26 15.94 -18.89 0.28
N GLN A 27 17.05 -19.20 -0.38
CA GLN A 27 18.41 -18.94 0.09
C GLN A 27 18.80 -17.50 -0.28
N LEU A 28 18.87 -16.63 0.72
CA LEU A 28 19.32 -15.25 0.54
C LEU A 28 20.84 -15.25 0.39
N LEU A 29 21.38 -14.63 -0.66
CA LEU A 29 22.82 -14.59 -0.92
C LEU A 29 23.37 -13.17 -0.77
N ASP A 30 24.58 -13.07 -0.24
CA ASP A 30 25.35 -11.81 -0.25
C ASP A 30 25.94 -11.52 -1.64
N PHE A 31 26.70 -10.42 -1.73
CA PHE A 31 27.33 -9.98 -2.98
C PHE A 31 28.25 -11.03 -3.62
N PHE A 32 28.85 -11.92 -2.83
CA PHE A 32 29.77 -12.96 -3.29
C PHE A 32 29.08 -14.32 -3.46
N GLY A 33 27.74 -14.37 -3.38
CA GLY A 33 26.98 -15.60 -3.51
C GLY A 33 26.99 -16.48 -2.25
N LYS A 34 27.47 -15.99 -1.10
CA LYS A 34 27.44 -16.74 0.15
C LYS A 34 26.08 -16.61 0.83
N GLU A 35 25.57 -17.71 1.36
CA GLU A 35 24.27 -17.70 2.04
C GLU A 35 24.29 -16.83 3.31
N ILE A 36 23.29 -15.95 3.39
CA ILE A 36 22.90 -15.21 4.58
C ILE A 36 21.83 -16.01 5.32
N SER A 37 22.13 -16.40 6.55
CA SER A 37 21.25 -17.23 7.39
C SER A 37 20.93 -16.59 8.75
N GLY A 38 20.08 -17.26 9.54
CA GLY A 38 19.76 -16.87 10.92
C GLY A 38 19.13 -15.48 11.06
N LEU A 39 19.59 -14.72 12.06
CA LEU A 39 19.07 -13.38 12.36
C LEU A 39 19.27 -12.39 11.22
N LYS A 40 20.39 -12.48 10.47
CA LYS A 40 20.63 -11.60 9.32
C LYS A 40 19.57 -11.78 8.25
N LYS A 41 19.24 -13.04 7.92
CA LYS A 41 18.16 -13.37 6.97
C LYS A 41 16.80 -12.92 7.49
N ARG A 42 16.52 -13.12 8.78
CA ARG A 42 15.28 -12.63 9.42
C ARG A 42 15.16 -11.10 9.28
N PHE A 43 16.22 -10.36 9.57
CA PHE A 43 16.23 -8.90 9.55
C PHE A 43 16.18 -8.32 8.13
N ALA A 44 16.59 -9.08 7.12
CA ALA A 44 16.47 -8.69 5.72
C ALA A 44 15.03 -8.79 5.19
N PHE A 45 14.19 -9.65 5.79
CA PHE A 45 12.81 -9.82 5.34
C PHE A 45 11.91 -8.71 5.89
N LYS A 46 11.24 -7.98 4.99
CA LYS A 46 10.36 -6.86 5.32
C LYS A 46 8.93 -7.16 4.89
N ARG A 47 7.97 -6.61 5.63
CA ARG A 47 6.55 -6.67 5.31
C ARG A 47 5.86 -5.36 5.62
N PHE A 48 4.94 -5.00 4.75
CA PHE A 48 4.14 -3.78 4.80
C PHE A 48 2.70 -4.14 4.50
N ASN A 49 1.77 -3.63 5.29
CA ASN A 49 0.38 -3.57 4.90
C ASN A 49 -0.12 -2.16 5.16
N TYR A 50 -0.56 -1.49 4.09
CA TYR A 50 -1.13 -0.15 4.12
C TYR A 50 -2.56 -0.22 3.58
N ILE A 51 -3.46 0.47 4.27
CA ILE A 51 -4.86 0.57 3.85
C ILE A 51 -5.26 2.04 3.99
N GLY A 52 -5.94 2.54 2.96
CA GLY A 52 -6.55 3.86 2.96
C GLY A 52 -8.06 3.75 2.95
N ILE A 53 -8.74 4.51 3.79
CA ILE A 53 -10.19 4.72 3.74
C ILE A 53 -10.40 6.15 3.23
N ILE A 54 -11.17 6.29 2.15
CA ILE A 54 -11.48 7.56 1.51
C ILE A 54 -12.99 7.76 1.60
N THR A 55 -13.41 8.91 2.13
CA THR A 55 -14.80 9.37 2.10
C THR A 55 -14.86 10.73 1.39
N GLU A 56 -16.01 11.39 1.40
CA GLU A 56 -16.16 12.77 0.91
C GLU A 56 -15.77 13.85 1.93
N GLU A 57 -15.55 13.49 3.19
CA GLU A 57 -15.20 14.41 4.30
C GLU A 57 -13.80 14.12 4.87
N PHE A 58 -13.40 12.84 4.90
CA PHE A 58 -12.18 12.39 5.58
C PHE A 58 -11.39 11.40 4.75
N LEU A 59 -10.10 11.36 5.04
CA LEU A 59 -9.19 10.33 4.59
C LEU A 59 -8.43 9.75 5.78
N ILE A 60 -8.34 8.43 5.85
CA ILE A 60 -7.59 7.71 6.87
C ILE A 60 -6.55 6.85 6.18
N GLY A 61 -5.28 7.05 6.50
CA GLY A 61 -4.20 6.14 6.14
C GLY A 61 -3.73 5.39 7.38
N PHE A 62 -3.58 4.07 7.29
CA PHE A 62 -3.00 3.29 8.38
C PHE A 62 -2.16 2.14 7.86
N ALA A 63 -1.16 1.74 8.65
CA ALA A 63 -0.26 0.67 8.29
C ALA A 63 0.20 -0.16 9.48
N ALA A 64 0.51 -1.42 9.17
CA ALA A 64 1.36 -2.27 9.98
C ALA A 64 2.63 -2.61 9.18
N VAL A 65 3.79 -2.39 9.79
CA VAL A 65 5.10 -2.60 9.17
C VAL A 65 5.94 -3.48 10.07
N SER A 66 6.58 -4.49 9.48
CA SER A 66 7.53 -5.39 10.13
C SER A 66 8.84 -5.33 9.34
N LEU A 67 9.88 -4.75 9.95
CA LEU A 67 11.22 -4.66 9.36
C LEU A 67 12.11 -5.86 9.75
N GLY A 68 11.53 -6.88 10.39
CA GLY A 68 12.23 -8.08 10.87
C GLY A 68 12.93 -7.91 12.22
N TYR A 69 13.28 -6.67 12.59
CA TYR A 69 13.89 -6.31 13.88
C TYR A 69 13.08 -5.24 14.64
N VAL A 70 12.38 -4.36 13.93
CA VAL A 70 11.49 -3.32 14.49
C VAL A 70 10.18 -3.35 13.74
N TYR A 71 9.08 -3.14 14.47
CA TYR A 71 7.79 -2.86 13.87
C TYR A 71 7.46 -1.37 13.93
N ASN A 72 6.62 -0.91 13.01
CA ASN A 72 5.91 0.35 13.10
C ASN A 72 4.42 0.11 12.83
N VAL A 73 3.55 0.62 13.70
CA VAL A 73 2.11 0.69 13.46
C VAL A 73 1.71 2.16 13.56
N PHE A 74 1.10 2.68 12.50
CA PHE A 74 0.64 4.05 12.47
C PHE A 74 -0.73 4.19 11.84
N ALA A 75 -1.41 5.28 12.18
CA ALA A 75 -2.63 5.72 11.53
C ALA A 75 -2.74 7.24 11.60
N TYR A 76 -3.43 7.84 10.65
CA TYR A 76 -3.78 9.26 10.72
C TYR A 76 -5.17 9.50 10.16
N LEU A 77 -5.82 10.55 10.67
CA LEU A 77 -7.11 11.04 10.22
C LEU A 77 -6.90 12.45 9.65
N TYR A 78 -7.17 12.58 8.35
CA TYR A 78 -7.17 13.84 7.63
C TYR A 78 -8.61 14.26 7.35
N HIS A 79 -9.00 15.47 7.76
CA HIS A 79 -10.27 16.08 7.37
C HIS A 79 -9.98 17.09 6.27
N TYR A 80 -10.70 17.03 5.16
CA TYR A 80 -10.30 17.78 3.96
C TYR A 80 -10.29 19.30 4.15
N LYS A 81 -11.11 19.80 5.08
CA LYS A 81 -11.16 21.22 5.42
C LYS A 81 -10.14 21.63 6.48
N ASP A 82 -9.95 20.80 7.51
CA ASP A 82 -9.19 21.17 8.71
C ASP A 82 -7.76 20.60 8.75
N GLY A 83 -7.40 19.76 7.77
CA GLY A 83 -6.10 19.11 7.70
C GLY A 83 -6.00 17.86 8.59
N ILE A 84 -4.81 17.59 9.12
CA ILE A 84 -4.57 16.44 10.00
C ILE A 84 -5.23 16.70 11.36
N LEU A 85 -6.25 15.90 11.69
CA LEU A 85 -6.92 15.95 13.00
C LEU A 85 -6.22 15.07 14.03
N TYR A 86 -5.56 13.99 13.59
CA TYR A 86 -4.93 13.04 14.50
C TYR A 86 -3.87 12.19 13.81
N GLU A 87 -2.79 11.91 14.54
CA GLU A 87 -1.79 10.91 14.19
C GLU A 87 -1.53 9.98 15.38
N PHE A 88 -1.45 8.70 15.09
CA PHE A 88 -0.95 7.65 15.96
C PHE A 88 0.27 7.03 15.29
N ASP A 89 1.40 6.95 15.99
CA ASP A 89 2.61 6.26 15.52
C ASP A 89 3.25 5.55 16.70
N THR A 90 3.48 4.24 16.56
CA THR A 90 4.16 3.44 17.58
C THR A 90 5.14 2.47 16.95
N LYS A 91 6.36 2.55 17.45
CA LYS A 91 7.46 1.66 17.09
C LYS A 91 7.82 0.75 18.27
N GLY A 92 8.43 -0.40 17.98
CA GLY A 92 8.90 -1.35 18.99
C GLY A 92 9.68 -2.50 18.38
N LEU A 93 10.24 -3.38 19.23
CA LEU A 93 10.99 -4.54 18.77
C LEU A 93 10.06 -5.58 18.14
N ASP A 94 10.45 -6.13 16.98
CA ASP A 94 9.68 -7.12 16.22
C ASP A 94 9.93 -8.55 16.72
N LEU A 95 9.52 -8.79 17.97
CA LEU A 95 9.66 -10.07 18.67
C LEU A 95 8.37 -10.92 18.62
N GLY A 96 7.32 -10.43 17.94
CA GLY A 96 6.01 -11.11 17.88
C GLY A 96 5.09 -10.88 19.08
N SER A 97 5.51 -10.09 20.08
CA SER A 97 4.74 -9.85 21.31
C SER A 97 3.67 -8.78 21.16
N SER A 98 4.00 -7.63 20.56
CA SER A 98 3.04 -6.55 20.31
C SER A 98 2.42 -6.59 18.93
N LEU A 99 3.16 -7.08 17.92
CA LEU A 99 2.70 -7.21 16.55
C LEU A 99 2.90 -8.66 16.08
N LEU A 100 1.80 -9.32 15.77
CA LEU A 100 1.78 -10.55 14.98
C LEU A 100 1.45 -10.17 13.54
N PHE A 101 2.38 -10.40 12.63
CA PHE A 101 2.19 -10.18 11.20
C PHE A 101 2.62 -11.47 10.49
N PRO A 102 1.72 -12.35 10.03
CA PRO A 102 2.07 -13.52 9.23
C PRO A 102 2.56 -13.14 7.82
N ALA A 103 3.53 -13.89 7.28
CA ALA A 103 4.02 -13.72 5.91
C ALA A 103 3.24 -14.63 4.95
N ASN A 104 2.00 -14.23 4.63
CA ASN A 104 1.18 -14.90 3.63
C ASN A 104 0.32 -13.83 2.95
N PRO A 105 0.43 -13.62 1.63
CA PRO A 105 -0.35 -12.61 0.93
C PRO A 105 -1.78 -13.05 0.69
N ASP A 106 -2.13 -14.35 0.65
CA ASP A 106 -3.50 -14.82 0.35
C ASP A 106 -4.40 -14.82 1.58
N GLU A 107 -3.85 -15.25 2.72
CA GLU A 107 -4.59 -15.56 3.95
C GLU A 107 -3.79 -15.12 5.17
N TYR A 108 -4.29 -14.14 5.93
CA TYR A 108 -3.60 -13.69 7.14
C TYR A 108 -4.52 -13.02 8.16
N LYS A 109 -4.02 -12.95 9.39
CA LYS A 109 -4.54 -12.08 10.44
C LYS A 109 -3.39 -11.32 11.09
N ILE A 110 -3.29 -10.02 10.79
CA ILE A 110 -2.37 -9.11 11.47
C ILE A 110 -3.04 -8.69 12.78
N GLN A 111 -2.30 -8.78 13.89
CA GLN A 111 -2.77 -8.38 15.20
C GLN A 111 -1.73 -7.51 15.90
N PHE A 112 -2.12 -6.31 16.28
CA PHE A 112 -1.33 -5.39 17.07
C PHE A 112 -2.04 -5.08 18.38
N LYS A 113 -1.29 -5.06 19.50
CA LYS A 113 -1.78 -4.60 20.80
C LYS A 113 -0.67 -3.93 21.60
N LYS A 114 -0.92 -2.71 22.08
CA LYS A 114 -0.05 -1.97 23.00
C LYS A 114 -0.87 -1.07 23.91
N GLY A 115 -0.89 -1.38 25.20
CA GLY A 115 -1.78 -0.74 26.16
C GLY A 115 -3.25 -0.90 25.73
N ALA A 116 -3.97 0.23 25.65
CA ALA A 116 -5.35 0.27 25.16
C ALA A 116 -5.48 0.29 23.62
N SER A 117 -4.37 0.44 22.89
CA SER A 117 -4.40 0.52 21.43
C SER A 117 -4.33 -0.86 20.80
N PHE A 118 -5.13 -1.10 19.76
CA PHE A 118 -5.10 -2.33 18.99
C PHE A 118 -5.45 -2.11 17.51
N LEU A 119 -4.98 -3.03 16.66
CA LEU A 119 -5.33 -3.14 15.25
C LEU A 119 -5.42 -4.61 14.87
N SER A 120 -6.51 -5.00 14.22
CA SER A 120 -6.72 -6.32 13.62
C SER A 120 -7.04 -6.16 12.15
N ILE A 121 -6.29 -6.83 11.28
CA ILE A 121 -6.55 -6.91 9.84
C ILE A 121 -6.62 -8.38 9.47
N GLU A 122 -7.79 -8.87 9.08
CA GLU A 122 -8.00 -10.24 8.64
C GLU A 122 -8.35 -10.23 7.15
N LYS A 123 -7.52 -10.90 6.34
CA LYS A 123 -7.76 -11.06 4.91
C LYS A 123 -7.83 -12.52 4.56
N SER A 124 -8.83 -12.87 3.74
CA SER A 124 -9.01 -14.21 3.24
C SER A 124 -9.56 -14.18 1.83
N HIS A 125 -8.72 -14.49 0.84
CA HIS A 125 -9.17 -14.60 -0.54
C HIS A 125 -10.10 -15.79 -0.76
N SER A 126 -9.88 -16.90 -0.07
CA SER A 126 -10.74 -18.08 -0.15
C SER A 126 -12.17 -17.80 0.33
N LYS A 127 -12.31 -16.93 1.34
CA LYS A 127 -13.61 -16.44 1.84
C LYS A 127 -14.05 -15.13 1.20
N GLY A 128 -13.24 -14.56 0.30
CA GLY A 128 -13.50 -13.30 -0.37
C GLY A 128 -13.71 -12.11 0.57
N LYS A 129 -12.94 -11.98 1.65
CA LYS A 129 -13.18 -10.95 2.69
C LYS A 129 -11.92 -10.21 3.14
N LEU A 130 -12.12 -8.95 3.51
CA LEU A 130 -11.20 -8.10 4.26
C LEU A 130 -11.95 -7.51 5.46
N LEU A 131 -11.47 -7.79 6.67
CA LEU A 131 -12.04 -7.29 7.92
C LEU A 131 -10.99 -6.46 8.65
N VAL A 132 -11.36 -5.26 9.08
CA VAL A 132 -10.50 -4.38 9.86
C VAL A 132 -11.21 -3.94 11.12
N ASP A 133 -10.49 -3.94 12.24
CA ASP A 133 -10.98 -3.52 13.54
C ASP A 133 -9.82 -2.87 14.32
N ALA A 134 -9.90 -1.55 14.58
CA ALA A 134 -8.82 -0.80 15.21
C ALA A 134 -9.30 0.27 16.19
N PHE A 135 -8.61 0.42 17.32
CA PHE A 135 -8.75 1.54 18.24
C PHE A 135 -7.36 2.03 18.63
N LEU A 136 -7.00 3.25 18.25
CA LEU A 136 -5.61 3.72 18.26
C LEU A 136 -5.47 5.00 19.10
N GLY A 137 -4.63 4.91 20.13
CA GLY A 137 -4.31 5.98 21.08
C GLY A 137 -5.51 6.54 21.84
N LYS A 138 -6.52 5.70 22.10
CA LYS A 138 -7.77 6.04 22.79
C LYS A 138 -8.58 7.17 22.13
N LYS A 139 -8.37 7.42 20.84
CA LYS A 139 -9.00 8.54 20.13
C LYS A 139 -9.62 8.12 18.81
N LEU A 140 -8.90 7.38 17.97
CA LEU A 140 -9.37 6.99 16.64
C LEU A 140 -9.87 5.55 16.67
N ARG A 141 -11.12 5.34 16.30
CA ARG A 141 -11.77 4.03 16.19
C ARG A 141 -12.28 3.84 14.78
N PHE A 142 -11.91 2.74 14.13
CA PHE A 142 -12.53 2.35 12.87
C PHE A 142 -12.71 0.84 12.77
N LYS A 143 -13.78 0.43 12.12
CA LYS A 143 -14.09 -0.96 11.83
C LYS A 143 -14.81 -1.06 10.50
N PHE A 144 -14.36 -1.95 9.62
CA PHE A 144 -15.03 -2.17 8.34
C PHE A 144 -14.94 -3.62 7.89
N SER A 145 -15.87 -3.99 7.01
CA SER A 145 -15.84 -5.22 6.24
C SER A 145 -15.92 -4.86 4.76
N ALA A 146 -15.16 -5.54 3.91
CA ALA A 146 -15.23 -5.43 2.46
C ALA A 146 -15.11 -6.81 1.82
N ASP A 147 -15.79 -7.00 0.70
CA ASP A 147 -15.53 -8.16 -0.16
C ASP A 147 -14.16 -7.99 -0.79
N TYR A 148 -13.36 -9.07 -0.82
CA TYR A 148 -12.04 -9.05 -1.43
C TYR A 148 -11.61 -10.44 -1.92
N GLY A 149 -12.16 -10.83 -3.06
CA GLY A 149 -11.80 -12.05 -3.78
C GLY A 149 -10.91 -11.78 -4.99
N LEU A 150 -9.97 -12.70 -5.28
CA LEU A 150 -9.07 -12.60 -6.44
C LEU A 150 -9.83 -12.45 -7.76
N LYS A 151 -10.90 -13.24 -7.96
CA LYS A 151 -11.70 -13.25 -9.19
C LYS A 151 -12.62 -12.03 -9.31
N THR A 152 -13.11 -11.50 -8.19
CA THR A 152 -14.12 -10.44 -8.17
C THR A 152 -13.51 -9.04 -8.19
N HIS A 153 -12.27 -8.89 -7.74
CA HIS A 153 -11.61 -7.59 -7.59
C HIS A 153 -10.33 -7.45 -8.42
N SER A 154 -9.85 -8.54 -9.02
CA SER A 154 -8.67 -8.57 -9.90
C SER A 154 -7.49 -7.76 -9.34
N PRO A 155 -6.97 -8.07 -8.14
CA PRO A 155 -5.86 -7.33 -7.56
C PRO A 155 -4.61 -7.44 -8.44
N LEU A 156 -3.79 -6.39 -8.42
CA LEU A 156 -2.48 -6.39 -9.06
C LEU A 156 -1.52 -7.13 -8.13
N ARG A 157 -1.09 -8.33 -8.53
CA ARG A 157 -0.13 -9.13 -7.77
C ARG A 157 1.14 -9.31 -8.57
N VAL A 158 2.27 -8.90 -8.02
CA VAL A 158 3.54 -8.88 -8.75
C VAL A 158 4.66 -9.43 -7.89
N LEU A 159 5.44 -10.37 -8.44
CA LEU A 159 6.69 -10.84 -7.86
C LEU A 159 7.84 -10.38 -8.75
N ASN A 160 8.68 -9.51 -8.20
CA ASN A 160 9.79 -8.90 -8.91
C ASN A 160 11.12 -9.14 -8.21
N PRO A 161 12.24 -9.13 -8.96
CA PRO A 161 13.54 -8.97 -8.35
C PRO A 161 13.63 -7.57 -7.76
N SER A 162 14.08 -7.49 -6.51
CA SER A 162 14.47 -6.22 -5.92
C SER A 162 15.92 -5.93 -6.25
N GLU A 163 16.82 -6.90 -6.16
CA GLU A 163 18.21 -6.87 -6.69
C GLU A 163 18.58 -8.33 -7.06
N PRO A 164 19.76 -8.64 -7.63
CA PRO A 164 20.05 -9.99 -8.14
C PRO A 164 19.78 -11.14 -7.17
N THR A 165 19.93 -10.92 -5.87
CA THR A 165 19.75 -11.94 -4.81
C THR A 165 18.52 -11.68 -3.92
N HIS A 166 17.60 -10.83 -4.35
CA HIS A 166 16.51 -10.30 -3.53
C HIS A 166 15.24 -10.16 -4.36
N TRP A 167 14.09 -10.19 -3.71
CA TRP A 167 12.80 -10.14 -4.38
C TRP A 167 11.75 -9.51 -3.48
N THR A 168 10.73 -8.93 -4.11
CA THR A 168 9.55 -8.41 -3.42
C THR A 168 8.29 -8.90 -4.13
N PHE A 169 7.34 -9.36 -3.33
CA PHE A 169 5.97 -9.59 -3.76
C PHE A 169 5.10 -8.43 -3.30
N THR A 170 4.22 -7.94 -4.17
CA THR A 170 3.21 -6.95 -3.83
C THR A 170 1.82 -7.37 -4.28
N GLU A 171 0.82 -6.91 -3.55
CA GLU A 171 -0.59 -7.06 -3.89
C GLU A 171 -1.30 -5.72 -3.64
N LYS A 172 -1.87 -5.15 -4.69
CA LYS A 172 -2.55 -3.85 -4.66
C LYS A 172 -3.97 -3.99 -5.20
N CYS A 173 -4.93 -3.32 -4.58
CA CYS A 173 -6.31 -3.31 -5.04
C CYS A 173 -7.03 -2.03 -4.66
N SER A 174 -7.57 -1.34 -5.65
CA SER A 174 -8.35 -0.10 -5.49
C SER A 174 -9.33 0.02 -6.67
N PRO A 175 -10.64 0.29 -6.47
CA PRO A 175 -11.33 0.46 -5.20
C PRO A 175 -11.84 -0.88 -4.63
N LEU A 176 -11.76 -1.03 -3.31
CA LEU A 176 -12.65 -1.92 -2.55
C LEU A 176 -13.83 -1.09 -2.03
N ILE A 177 -15.05 -1.63 -2.09
CA ILE A 177 -16.24 -0.98 -1.53
C ILE A 177 -16.60 -1.68 -0.22
N PRO A 178 -16.53 -1.01 0.94
CA PRO A 178 -16.86 -1.64 2.20
C PRO A 178 -18.37 -1.87 2.30
N SER A 179 -18.76 -3.05 2.79
CA SER A 179 -20.16 -3.37 3.12
C SER A 179 -20.60 -2.74 4.46
N SER A 180 -19.64 -2.35 5.30
CA SER A 180 -19.87 -1.55 6.50
C SER A 180 -18.64 -0.71 6.82
N LEU A 181 -18.84 0.48 7.39
CA LEU A 181 -17.78 1.30 7.97
C LEU A 181 -18.32 1.99 9.23
N GLU A 182 -17.70 1.72 10.37
CA GLU A 182 -17.85 2.48 11.60
C GLU A 182 -16.59 3.31 11.79
N LEU A 183 -16.76 4.61 12.07
CA LEU A 183 -15.65 5.53 12.29
C LEU A 183 -16.02 6.53 13.39
N SER A 184 -15.17 6.65 14.41
CA SER A 184 -15.29 7.68 15.43
C SER A 184 -13.94 8.26 15.85
N PHE A 185 -13.98 9.52 16.26
CA PHE A 185 -12.84 10.27 16.76
C PHE A 185 -13.19 10.95 18.09
N GLN A 186 -12.40 10.70 19.14
CA GLN A 186 -12.65 11.18 20.51
C GLN A 186 -14.07 10.83 20.98
N ASP A 187 -14.44 9.55 20.83
CA ASP A 187 -15.75 8.98 21.19
C ASP A 187 -16.96 9.61 20.47
N ARG A 188 -16.72 10.43 19.44
CA ARG A 188 -17.77 11.02 18.59
C ARG A 188 -17.76 10.35 17.22
N PRO A 189 -18.90 9.79 16.76
CA PRO A 189 -19.03 9.29 15.39
C PRO A 189 -18.69 10.38 14.36
N LEU A 190 -17.95 10.02 13.32
CA LEU A 190 -17.71 10.90 12.18
C LEU A 190 -18.83 10.69 11.15
N VAL A 191 -19.32 11.79 10.58
CA VAL A 191 -20.44 11.79 9.63
C VAL A 191 -19.90 11.79 8.21
N PHE A 192 -20.37 10.86 7.40
CA PHE A 192 -20.04 10.73 5.98
C PHE A 192 -21.16 9.93 5.28
N ASP A 193 -21.20 9.96 3.95
CA ASP A 193 -22.10 9.20 3.10
C ASP A 193 -21.49 7.80 2.84
N PRO A 194 -22.10 6.72 3.38
CA PRO A 194 -21.59 5.36 3.17
C PRO A 194 -21.51 4.97 1.70
N LYS A 195 -22.25 5.63 0.79
CA LYS A 195 -22.24 5.36 -0.65
C LYS A 195 -21.06 5.99 -1.39
N LYS A 196 -20.25 6.80 -0.71
CA LYS A 196 -19.07 7.48 -1.27
C LYS A 196 -17.76 6.98 -0.66
N VAL A 197 -17.82 5.86 0.07
CA VAL A 197 -16.65 5.28 0.73
C VAL A 197 -15.95 4.33 -0.22
N THR A 198 -14.64 4.53 -0.38
CA THR A 198 -13.76 3.55 -1.02
C THR A 198 -12.60 3.21 -0.11
N VAL A 199 -12.07 2.01 -0.29
CA VAL A 199 -10.88 1.52 0.40
C VAL A 199 -9.83 1.17 -0.63
N LEU A 200 -8.59 1.59 -0.38
CA LEU A 200 -7.43 1.09 -1.11
C LEU A 200 -6.65 0.13 -0.24
N TYR A 201 -6.11 -0.91 -0.87
CA TYR A 201 -5.37 -1.97 -0.22
C TYR A 201 -3.99 -2.11 -0.83
N ASP A 202 -2.98 -2.18 0.03
CA ASP A 202 -1.60 -2.42 -0.32
C ASP A 202 -0.99 -3.43 0.66
N TRP A 203 -0.44 -4.51 0.12
CA TRP A 203 0.43 -5.42 0.84
C TRP A 203 1.73 -5.61 0.08
N SER A 204 2.84 -5.68 0.81
CA SER A 204 4.16 -5.96 0.25
C SER A 204 4.96 -6.84 1.21
N GLY A 205 5.74 -7.77 0.67
CA GLY A 205 6.58 -8.66 1.47
C GLY A 205 7.73 -9.24 0.66
N GLY A 206 8.93 -9.27 1.24
CA GLY A 206 10.11 -9.78 0.55
C GLY A 206 11.43 -9.40 1.18
N TYR A 207 12.49 -9.68 0.45
CA TYR A 207 13.85 -9.20 0.71
C TYR A 207 14.06 -7.97 -0.17
N LEU A 208 13.96 -6.78 0.42
CA LEU A 208 14.11 -5.51 -0.31
C LEU A 208 15.59 -5.13 -0.41
N ARG A 209 15.90 -4.26 -1.38
CA ARG A 209 17.23 -3.62 -1.47
C ARG A 209 17.58 -2.90 -0.17
N ARG A 210 18.86 -2.96 0.20
CA ARG A 210 19.40 -2.23 1.36
C ARG A 210 19.08 -0.74 1.34
N GLU A 211 19.19 -0.12 0.18
CA GLU A 211 18.65 1.22 -0.13
C GLU A 211 17.38 1.03 -0.94
N THR A 212 16.24 1.41 -0.38
CA THR A 212 14.95 1.36 -1.08
C THR A 212 14.38 2.76 -1.22
N ASN A 213 14.08 3.14 -2.46
CA ASN A 213 13.44 4.41 -2.80
C ASN A 213 12.19 4.11 -3.62
N TRP A 214 11.13 4.90 -3.45
CA TRP A 214 9.98 4.84 -4.34
C TRP A 214 9.26 6.18 -4.42
N TYR A 215 8.60 6.38 -5.55
CA TYR A 215 7.41 7.22 -5.63
C TYR A 215 6.19 6.32 -5.66
N TRP A 216 5.11 6.77 -5.04
CA TRP A 216 3.85 6.04 -5.04
C TRP A 216 2.69 7.01 -5.18
N ALA A 217 1.65 6.58 -5.89
CA ALA A 217 0.37 7.26 -5.96
C ALA A 217 -0.74 6.23 -5.90
N ALA A 218 -1.75 6.47 -5.06
CA ALA A 218 -2.93 5.65 -5.02
C ALA A 218 -4.15 6.48 -4.67
N PHE A 219 -5.25 6.20 -5.35
CA PHE A 219 -6.54 6.83 -5.11
C PHE A 219 -7.66 5.87 -5.48
N SER A 220 -8.85 6.19 -5.02
CA SER A 220 -10.06 5.50 -5.41
C SER A 220 -11.26 6.43 -5.27
N SER A 221 -12.28 6.21 -6.09
CA SER A 221 -13.49 7.01 -6.05
C SER A 221 -14.67 6.28 -6.69
N ILE A 222 -15.88 6.75 -6.36
CA ILE A 222 -17.11 6.45 -7.09
C ILE A 222 -17.51 7.75 -7.79
N LEU A 223 -17.47 7.74 -9.12
CA LEU A 223 -17.77 8.90 -9.95
C LEU A 223 -19.29 9.22 -9.96
N PRO A 224 -19.71 10.43 -10.38
CA PRO A 224 -21.12 10.82 -10.39
C PRO A 224 -22.03 9.90 -11.22
N ASP A 225 -21.49 9.29 -12.28
CA ASP A 225 -22.16 8.30 -13.13
C ASP A 225 -22.18 6.88 -12.53
N LYS A 226 -21.71 6.73 -11.28
CA LYS A 226 -21.53 5.49 -10.52
C LYS A 226 -20.40 4.59 -11.01
N THR A 227 -19.58 5.04 -11.97
CA THR A 227 -18.37 4.33 -12.35
C THR A 227 -17.41 4.31 -11.16
N THR A 228 -16.95 3.12 -10.75
CA THR A 228 -15.90 3.01 -9.72
C THR A 228 -14.53 3.09 -10.39
N ILE A 229 -13.64 3.88 -9.82
CA ILE A 229 -12.26 4.00 -10.30
C ILE A 229 -11.28 3.81 -9.14
N GLY A 230 -10.09 3.31 -9.47
CA GLY A 230 -9.00 3.26 -8.53
C GLY A 230 -7.67 3.09 -9.23
N ALA A 231 -6.60 3.38 -8.52
CA ALA A 231 -5.25 3.33 -9.06
C ALA A 231 -4.22 2.96 -7.99
N ASN A 232 -3.18 2.29 -8.47
CA ASN A 232 -1.91 2.13 -7.78
C ASN A 232 -0.80 2.33 -8.80
N PHE A 233 0.04 3.33 -8.55
CA PHE A 233 1.17 3.67 -9.37
C PHE A 233 2.41 3.81 -8.50
N ALA A 234 3.53 3.31 -9.00
CA ALA A 234 4.82 3.34 -8.36
C ALA A 234 5.91 3.59 -9.39
N ALA A 235 6.97 4.25 -8.94
CA ALA A 235 8.20 4.40 -9.68
C ALA A 235 9.41 4.26 -8.74
N LEU A 236 10.58 3.98 -9.30
CA LEU A 236 11.85 3.75 -8.59
C LEU A 236 11.90 2.47 -7.72
N VAL A 237 10.85 1.66 -7.72
CA VAL A 237 10.78 0.38 -7.00
C VAL A 237 10.22 -0.71 -7.90
N ASN A 238 10.93 -1.86 -7.93
CA ASN A 238 10.50 -3.08 -8.64
C ASN A 238 10.13 -2.88 -10.13
N GLU A 239 10.73 -1.90 -10.82
CA GLU A 239 10.39 -1.56 -12.21
C GLU A 239 11.10 -2.40 -13.27
N SER A 240 12.10 -3.20 -12.88
CA SER A 240 13.00 -3.84 -13.83
C SER A 240 12.32 -4.89 -14.71
N PHE A 241 11.29 -5.56 -14.21
CA PHE A 241 10.68 -6.74 -14.85
C PHE A 241 9.19 -6.50 -15.10
N PHE A 242 8.39 -6.41 -14.04
CA PHE A 242 6.95 -6.19 -14.13
C PHE A 242 6.56 -4.92 -13.38
N SER A 243 5.92 -3.97 -14.05
CA SER A 243 5.43 -2.76 -13.38
C SER A 243 4.43 -3.08 -12.26
N GLU A 244 4.54 -2.36 -11.15
CA GLU A 244 3.55 -2.33 -10.07
C GLU A 244 2.42 -1.32 -10.33
N ASN A 245 2.15 -1.06 -11.61
CA ASN A 245 1.26 0.00 -12.05
C ASN A 245 -0.02 -0.57 -12.65
N ALA A 246 -1.16 -0.20 -12.07
CA ALA A 246 -2.47 -0.53 -12.61
C ALA A 246 -3.51 0.50 -12.18
N TYR A 247 -4.55 0.60 -12.99
CA TYR A 247 -5.81 1.22 -12.59
C TYR A 247 -6.95 0.21 -12.76
N TRP A 248 -8.07 0.50 -12.09
CA TRP A 248 -9.29 -0.27 -12.17
C TRP A 248 -10.44 0.65 -12.57
N ILE A 249 -11.28 0.16 -13.47
CA ILE A 249 -12.57 0.77 -13.81
C ILE A 249 -13.63 -0.31 -13.60
N ASN A 250 -14.57 -0.10 -12.69
CA ASN A 250 -15.59 -1.10 -12.34
C ASN A 250 -15.00 -2.48 -12.00
N HIS A 251 -13.92 -2.49 -11.21
CA HIS A 251 -13.14 -3.67 -10.83
C HIS A 251 -12.35 -4.36 -11.96
N GLU A 252 -12.45 -3.89 -13.20
CA GLU A 252 -11.61 -4.38 -14.30
C GLU A 252 -10.23 -3.73 -14.23
N ARG A 253 -9.20 -4.55 -13.97
CA ARG A 253 -7.80 -4.11 -13.90
C ARG A 253 -7.21 -3.89 -15.30
N GLN A 254 -6.63 -2.72 -15.52
CA GLN A 254 -5.70 -2.46 -16.61
C GLN A 254 -4.30 -2.26 -16.06
N ARG A 255 -3.33 -3.04 -16.55
CA ARG A 255 -1.91 -2.80 -16.26
C ARG A 255 -1.39 -1.62 -17.07
N VAL A 256 -0.53 -0.83 -16.43
CA VAL A 256 0.17 0.30 -17.04
C VAL A 256 1.68 -0.02 -17.03
N PRO A 257 2.45 0.36 -18.07
CA PRO A 257 3.91 0.25 -18.07
C PRO A 257 4.57 1.18 -17.02
N ARG A 258 5.71 1.78 -17.38
CA ARG A 258 6.39 2.79 -16.55
C ARG A 258 5.59 4.09 -16.52
N LEU A 259 5.63 4.75 -15.37
CA LEU A 259 5.01 6.05 -15.16
C LEU A 259 6.08 7.07 -14.75
N ILE A 260 5.95 8.27 -15.25
CA ILE A 260 6.76 9.42 -14.87
C ILE A 260 6.03 10.16 -13.77
N PHE A 261 6.74 10.45 -12.67
CA PHE A 261 6.30 11.33 -11.61
C PHE A 261 7.09 12.64 -11.72
N ASP A 262 6.50 13.63 -12.36
CA ASP A 262 7.11 14.95 -12.55
C ASP A 262 6.59 15.93 -11.49
N PHE A 263 7.46 16.32 -10.56
CA PHE A 263 7.15 17.26 -9.50
C PHE A 263 8.40 17.97 -9.01
N SER A 264 8.20 19.10 -8.31
CA SER A 264 9.32 19.84 -7.76
C SER A 264 9.82 19.20 -6.45
N GLN A 265 11.03 18.64 -6.48
CA GLN A 265 11.70 18.17 -5.26
C GLN A 265 11.96 19.31 -4.25
N LYS A 266 12.17 20.54 -4.76
CA LYS A 266 12.39 21.73 -3.92
C LYS A 266 11.10 22.17 -3.23
N ASP A 267 9.97 22.10 -3.93
CA ASP A 267 8.66 22.50 -3.43
C ASP A 267 7.59 21.48 -3.86
N PRO A 268 7.49 20.35 -3.16
CA PRO A 268 6.58 19.26 -3.54
C PRO A 268 5.12 19.55 -3.22
N TYR A 269 4.78 20.75 -2.75
CA TYR A 269 3.39 21.23 -2.67
C TYR A 269 2.89 21.79 -4.01
N LYS A 270 3.78 22.05 -4.98
CA LYS A 270 3.35 22.34 -6.35
C LYS A 270 2.68 21.12 -6.97
N PRO A 271 1.76 21.31 -7.94
CA PRO A 271 1.10 20.19 -8.60
C PRO A 271 2.10 19.20 -9.21
N TRP A 272 1.78 17.91 -9.11
CA TRP A 272 2.57 16.82 -9.68
C TRP A 272 1.89 16.37 -10.96
N LYS A 273 2.66 16.00 -11.97
CA LYS A 273 2.16 15.30 -13.15
C LYS A 273 2.55 13.84 -13.09
N ILE A 274 1.58 12.95 -13.31
CA ILE A 274 1.80 11.51 -13.37
C ILE A 274 1.25 11.00 -14.70
N TYR A 275 2.13 10.48 -15.55
CA TYR A 275 1.78 10.09 -16.91
C TYR A 275 2.70 8.99 -17.47
N ASP A 276 2.23 8.26 -18.47
CA ASP A 276 3.03 7.29 -19.23
C ASP A 276 3.30 7.78 -20.67
N GLU A 277 4.28 7.16 -21.32
CA GLU A 277 4.67 7.48 -22.70
C GLU A 277 3.56 7.15 -23.73
N GLU A 278 2.72 6.16 -23.44
CA GLU A 278 1.66 5.70 -24.33
C GLU A 278 0.33 6.43 -24.10
N GLY A 279 0.27 7.37 -23.14
CA GLY A 279 -0.92 8.16 -22.80
C GLY A 279 -2.11 7.33 -22.29
N LEU A 280 -1.85 6.19 -21.64
CA LEU A 280 -2.86 5.40 -20.92
C LEU A 280 -3.33 6.10 -19.64
N VAL A 281 -2.46 6.92 -19.05
CA VAL A 281 -2.62 7.66 -17.80
C VAL A 281 -2.08 9.07 -17.99
N GLU A 282 -2.89 10.07 -17.63
CA GLU A 282 -2.47 11.46 -17.60
C GLU A 282 -3.18 12.13 -16.43
N LEU A 283 -2.43 12.46 -15.38
CA LEU A 283 -2.95 12.94 -14.11
C LEU A 283 -2.19 14.18 -13.63
N ASP A 284 -2.95 15.13 -13.08
CA ASP A 284 -2.44 16.16 -12.20
C ASP A 284 -2.84 15.82 -10.75
N PHE A 285 -1.89 15.93 -9.82
CA PHE A 285 -2.14 15.84 -8.39
C PHE A 285 -1.86 17.17 -7.71
N VAL A 286 -2.82 17.67 -6.93
CA VAL A 286 -2.68 18.89 -6.12
C VAL A 286 -2.57 18.50 -4.65
N PRO A 287 -1.38 18.65 -4.03
CA PRO A 287 -1.17 18.37 -2.61
C PRO A 287 -1.95 19.36 -1.73
N GLU A 288 -2.62 18.86 -0.70
CA GLU A 288 -3.35 19.67 0.30
C GLU A 288 -2.83 19.46 1.73
N GLY A 289 -2.36 18.25 2.03
CA GLY A 289 -1.85 17.87 3.34
C GLY A 289 -0.63 16.98 3.25
N GLU A 290 0.11 16.85 4.35
CA GLU A 290 1.33 16.05 4.40
C GLU A 290 1.48 15.36 5.75
N ARG A 291 1.70 14.05 5.71
CA ARG A 291 2.35 13.29 6.78
C ARG A 291 3.81 13.06 6.41
N LYS A 292 4.73 13.30 7.34
CA LYS A 292 6.17 13.08 7.12
C LYS A 292 6.84 12.43 8.32
N ASP A 293 7.83 11.60 8.03
CA ASP A 293 8.73 11.03 9.03
C ASP A 293 10.17 11.14 8.51
N LYS A 294 11.09 11.47 9.41
CA LYS A 294 12.51 11.63 9.10
C LYS A 294 13.35 11.06 10.22
N MET A 295 14.18 10.09 9.89
CA MET A 295 15.06 9.40 10.83
C MET A 295 16.47 9.29 10.25
N ASN A 296 17.48 9.52 11.08
CA ASN A 296 18.89 9.38 10.73
C ASN A 296 19.65 8.69 11.86
N LEU A 297 19.66 7.37 11.85
CA LEU A 297 20.43 6.52 12.76
C LEU A 297 21.70 6.02 12.07
N ILE A 298 22.64 5.49 12.85
CA ILE A 298 23.95 5.03 12.36
C ILE A 298 23.79 3.98 11.24
N PHE A 299 22.88 3.03 11.44
CA PHE A 299 22.65 1.93 10.49
C PHE A 299 21.36 2.06 9.69
N SER A 300 20.51 3.05 9.97
CA SER A 300 19.26 3.22 9.23
C SER A 300 18.88 4.67 9.01
N LYS A 301 18.34 4.96 7.83
CA LYS A 301 17.85 6.28 7.44
C LYS A 301 16.45 6.14 6.87
N LEU A 302 15.60 7.11 7.18
CA LEU A 302 14.25 7.23 6.63
C LEU A 302 14.03 8.69 6.25
N TYR A 303 13.58 8.89 5.03
CA TYR A 303 13.02 10.16 4.60
C TYR A 303 11.72 9.85 3.86
N PHE A 304 10.62 10.01 4.59
CA PHE A 304 9.28 9.63 4.18
C PHE A 304 8.40 10.87 4.15
N ARG A 305 7.74 11.10 3.03
CA ARG A 305 6.77 12.19 2.86
C ARG A 305 5.59 11.67 2.05
N GLN A 306 4.42 11.65 2.66
CA GLN A 306 3.18 11.21 2.06
C GLN A 306 2.19 12.37 2.07
N PHE A 307 1.69 12.72 0.90
CA PHE A 307 0.79 13.82 0.69
C PHE A 307 -0.63 13.31 0.50
N VAL A 308 -1.56 14.00 1.14
CA VAL A 308 -2.99 13.89 0.84
C VAL A 308 -3.34 15.01 -0.13
N GLY A 309 -4.14 14.71 -1.14
CA GLY A 309 -4.55 15.71 -2.11
C GLY A 309 -5.53 15.15 -3.13
N LYS A 310 -5.70 15.91 -4.21
CA LYS A 310 -6.69 15.64 -5.26
C LYS A 310 -6.03 15.29 -6.58
N PHE A 311 -6.52 14.24 -7.22
CA PHE A 311 -6.18 13.86 -8.58
C PHE A 311 -7.26 14.35 -9.54
N SER A 312 -6.83 14.87 -10.69
CA SER A 312 -7.68 15.12 -11.84
C SER A 312 -6.97 14.60 -13.08
N GLY A 313 -7.71 14.06 -14.04
CA GLY A 313 -7.10 13.53 -15.25
C GLY A 313 -7.93 12.47 -15.94
N ARG A 314 -7.26 11.56 -16.65
CA ARG A 314 -7.91 10.52 -17.45
C ARG A 314 -7.17 9.20 -17.41
N PHE A 315 -7.96 8.14 -17.57
CA PHE A 315 -7.50 6.81 -17.97
C PHE A 315 -7.98 6.50 -19.37
N ARG A 316 -7.12 5.89 -20.19
CA ARG A 316 -7.46 5.36 -21.50
C ARG A 316 -7.25 3.86 -21.53
N THR A 317 -8.33 3.13 -21.73
CA THR A 317 -8.30 1.67 -21.87
C THR A 317 -7.57 1.24 -23.15
N ALA A 318 -7.07 0.00 -23.19
CA ALA A 318 -6.49 -0.59 -24.40
C ALA A 318 -7.46 -0.62 -25.59
N LYS A 319 -8.77 -0.51 -25.34
CA LYS A 319 -9.84 -0.42 -26.36
C LYS A 319 -10.15 1.02 -26.80
N GLY A 320 -9.40 2.01 -26.32
CA GLY A 320 -9.57 3.43 -26.66
C GLY A 320 -10.67 4.16 -25.88
N LYS A 321 -11.43 3.48 -25.00
CA LYS A 321 -12.39 4.16 -24.10
C LYS A 321 -11.62 5.01 -23.09
N GLU A 322 -12.03 6.26 -22.95
CA GLU A 322 -11.50 7.18 -21.93
C GLU A 322 -12.46 7.32 -20.75
N VAL A 323 -11.91 7.45 -19.55
CA VAL A 323 -12.62 7.80 -18.33
C VAL A 323 -11.91 9.00 -17.71
N THR A 324 -12.60 10.14 -17.67
CA THR A 324 -12.11 11.38 -17.08
C THR A 324 -12.69 11.57 -15.69
N PHE A 325 -11.89 12.12 -14.78
CA PHE A 325 -12.32 12.42 -13.43
C PHE A 325 -11.62 13.68 -12.91
N LYS A 326 -12.24 14.30 -11.91
CA LYS A 326 -11.78 15.56 -11.36
C LYS A 326 -11.91 15.52 -9.84
N ASP A 327 -10.91 16.09 -9.17
CA ASP A 327 -10.88 16.33 -7.73
C ASP A 327 -11.11 15.07 -6.88
N VAL A 328 -10.57 13.92 -7.30
CA VAL A 328 -10.68 12.66 -6.54
C VAL A 328 -9.56 12.56 -5.51
N TYR A 329 -9.89 12.30 -4.25
CA TYR A 329 -8.88 12.24 -3.19
C TYR A 329 -8.00 10.99 -3.26
N GLY A 330 -6.77 11.15 -2.80
CA GLY A 330 -5.88 10.03 -2.57
C GLY A 330 -4.55 10.45 -1.99
N PHE A 331 -3.54 9.64 -2.26
CA PHE A 331 -2.21 9.73 -1.69
C PHE A 331 -1.19 9.84 -2.81
N THR A 332 -0.19 10.70 -2.63
CA THR A 332 1.12 10.52 -3.25
C THR A 332 2.16 10.36 -2.16
N GLU A 333 3.27 9.73 -2.48
CA GLU A 333 4.35 9.52 -1.55
C GLU A 333 5.67 9.57 -2.30
N PHE A 334 6.67 10.12 -1.63
CA PHE A 334 8.03 9.74 -1.91
C PHE A 334 8.72 9.25 -0.65
N HIS A 335 9.43 8.15 -0.81
CA HIS A 335 10.08 7.44 0.27
C HIS A 335 11.53 7.15 -0.10
N ARG A 336 12.40 7.34 0.87
CA ARG A 336 13.81 6.95 0.79
C ARG A 336 14.20 6.28 2.09
N SER A 337 14.79 5.10 1.99
CA SER A 337 15.20 4.33 3.14
C SER A 337 16.53 3.65 2.94
N LEU A 338 17.28 3.61 4.03
CA LEU A 338 18.46 2.79 4.22
C LEU A 338 18.13 1.90 5.43
N TRP A 339 17.88 0.60 5.24
CA TRP A 339 17.40 -0.36 6.26
C TRP A 339 18.36 -0.88 7.32
#